data_AF-A0ABD1PAI4-F1
#
_entry.id   AF-A0ABD1PAI4-F1
#
_cell.length_a   1.000
_cell.length_b   1.000
_cell.length_c   1.000
_cell.angle_alpha   90.00
_cell.angle_beta   90.00
_cell.angle_gamma   90.00
#
_symmetry.space_group_name_H-M   'P 1'
#
loop_
_entity.id
_entity.type
_entity.pdbx_description
1 polymer ?
#
loop_
_entity_poly.entity_id
_entity_poly.type
_entity_poly.pdbx_seq_one_letter_code
_entity_poly.pdbx_strand_id
1 'polypeptide(L)'
;MKLAAGIASPCNMFQGSSHHLVNSSHCSATTSQQSQKFTSANLRISNSWNPQGNHTSRQCLVSKASKLRDKWMEFQGIKNWEGLLDPLDDNLRNEILRYGEFVEAAYRCFDFDTASPGYATCLYPKNTMLNQCGFSSTGYKVTKSLHATCGVQLPQYCTERIPNWMSTRSSWIGYVAVCNDTNEIARLGRRDVVVAYRGTATSMEWVENLRATLTCLPSEMAPDNCESMVQSGFLSLYTSTTGTRPSLQEIIRDEISKILSKYADEPLSITVTGHSLGAALATLTAHDITTTFKHAPLVTVVSFGGPRVGNRNFRCQLEKNGTKVLRIVNSDDPITKVPGFVFEDNKEFARNGDVKIAGGLSKWLQKRVEETQWVYAEIGNELRLSSRDCPQINDGNMATCHDLKTYLHLVNNFVSSNCPLRATAKKVLNRSPSTAFV
;
A
#
# COMPACT_ATOMS: atom_id res chain seq x y z
N MET A 1 -35.18 -22.67 -46.25
CA MET A 1 -34.10 -23.34 -47.02
C MET A 1 -33.05 -23.82 -46.03
N LYS A 2 -32.84 -25.15 -45.98
CA LYS A 2 -31.75 -25.82 -45.24
C LYS A 2 -30.47 -25.79 -46.09
N LEU A 3 -29.31 -25.88 -45.43
CA LEU A 3 -28.02 -26.51 -45.79
C LEU A 3 -26.87 -25.72 -45.12
N ALA A 4 -25.78 -26.28 -44.60
CA ALA A 4 -25.39 -27.66 -44.27
C ALA A 4 -24.16 -27.57 -43.35
N ALA A 5 -24.02 -28.57 -42.47
CA ALA A 5 -22.83 -28.82 -41.67
C ALA A 5 -21.71 -29.45 -42.52
N GLY A 6 -20.45 -29.23 -42.11
CA GLY A 6 -19.28 -29.92 -42.66
C GLY A 6 -18.18 -30.03 -41.60
N ILE A 7 -18.15 -31.18 -40.93
CA ILE A 7 -17.14 -31.65 -39.97
C ILE A 7 -16.00 -32.29 -40.77
N ALA A 8 -14.74 -32.00 -40.43
CA ALA A 8 -13.63 -32.92 -40.70
C ALA A 8 -12.47 -32.72 -39.71
N SER A 9 -12.07 -33.83 -39.10
CA SER A 9 -10.80 -34.10 -38.39
C SER A 9 -10.62 -35.63 -38.50
N PRO A 10 -9.47 -36.22 -38.12
CA PRO A 10 -8.08 -35.92 -38.45
C PRO A 10 -7.38 -37.18 -39.05
N CYS A 11 -6.16 -37.06 -39.58
CA CYS A 11 -5.30 -38.22 -39.85
C CYS A 11 -3.90 -38.00 -39.27
N ASN A 12 -3.57 -38.73 -38.21
CA ASN A 12 -2.22 -39.09 -37.82
C ASN A 12 -1.91 -40.47 -38.42
N MET A 13 -0.69 -40.69 -38.91
CA MET A 13 0.06 -41.94 -38.67
C MET A 13 1.52 -41.85 -39.12
N PHE A 14 2.37 -42.41 -38.27
CA PHE A 14 3.83 -42.52 -38.26
C PHE A 14 4.41 -43.58 -39.22
N GLN A 15 5.75 -43.53 -39.35
CA GLN A 15 6.76 -44.55 -39.76
C GLN A 15 7.51 -44.16 -41.06
N GLY A 16 8.83 -44.20 -41.20
CA GLY A 16 9.95 -44.56 -40.33
C GLY A 16 11.26 -44.62 -41.16
N SER A 17 12.40 -44.34 -40.51
CA SER A 17 13.79 -44.79 -40.81
C SER A 17 14.46 -44.49 -42.17
N SER A 18 15.64 -43.83 -42.13
CA SER A 18 16.91 -44.36 -42.71
C SER A 18 18.13 -43.51 -42.31
N HIS A 19 19.21 -44.22 -41.98
CA HIS A 19 20.53 -43.72 -41.61
C HIS A 19 21.26 -43.03 -42.79
N HIS A 20 22.08 -42.01 -42.51
CA HIS A 20 23.40 -41.87 -43.12
C HIS A 20 24.32 -40.96 -42.29
N LEU A 21 25.44 -41.53 -41.86
CA LEU A 21 26.64 -40.86 -41.35
C LEU A 21 27.39 -40.19 -42.51
N VAL A 22 27.75 -38.92 -42.37
CA VAL A 22 28.99 -38.36 -42.94
C VAL A 22 29.56 -37.35 -41.95
N ASN A 23 30.85 -37.52 -41.69
CA ASN A 23 31.71 -36.80 -40.77
C ASN A 23 32.42 -35.68 -41.56
N SER A 24 32.51 -34.45 -41.03
CA SER A 24 33.68 -33.57 -41.28
C SER A 24 33.70 -32.31 -40.39
N SER A 25 34.79 -32.25 -39.61
CA SER A 25 35.64 -31.10 -39.28
C SER A 25 35.08 -29.82 -38.63
N HIS A 26 35.43 -29.70 -37.34
CA HIS A 26 36.07 -28.55 -36.67
C HIS A 26 35.75 -27.12 -37.14
N CYS A 27 35.11 -26.36 -36.25
CA CYS A 27 35.62 -25.07 -35.81
C CYS A 27 35.28 -24.82 -34.34
N SER A 28 36.32 -24.55 -33.57
CA SER A 28 36.31 -24.27 -32.14
C SER A 28 35.77 -22.87 -31.87
N ALA A 29 34.76 -22.77 -30.99
CA ALA A 29 34.43 -21.53 -30.31
C ALA A 29 34.07 -21.86 -28.85
N THR A 30 35.07 -21.68 -28.00
CA THR A 30 34.98 -21.79 -26.54
C THR A 30 34.14 -20.63 -26.01
N THR A 31 32.84 -20.80 -25.86
CA THR A 31 32.01 -19.81 -25.14
C THR A 31 32.05 -20.13 -23.66
N SER A 32 32.91 -19.44 -22.93
CA SER A 32 32.92 -19.45 -21.47
C SER A 32 31.55 -19.05 -20.93
N GLN A 33 30.90 -19.96 -20.19
CA GLN A 33 29.77 -19.63 -19.33
C GLN A 33 30.25 -18.67 -18.23
N GLN A 34 30.11 -17.36 -18.45
CA GLN A 34 30.10 -16.40 -17.36
C GLN A 34 28.67 -16.29 -16.84
N SER A 35 28.44 -16.98 -15.73
CA SER A 35 27.38 -16.69 -14.77
C SER A 35 27.40 -15.21 -14.42
N GLN A 36 26.47 -14.43 -14.99
CA GLN A 36 26.18 -13.09 -14.49
C GLN A 36 25.37 -13.23 -13.20
N LYS A 37 26.08 -13.33 -12.08
CA LYS A 37 25.55 -13.00 -10.76
C LYS A 37 25.10 -11.55 -10.79
N PHE A 38 23.79 -11.31 -10.78
CA PHE A 38 23.24 -10.01 -10.42
C PHE A 38 23.70 -9.69 -8.99
N THR A 39 24.67 -8.79 -8.89
CA THR A 39 25.09 -8.21 -7.61
C THR A 39 24.12 -7.09 -7.31
N SER A 40 23.22 -7.33 -6.36
CA SER A 40 22.41 -6.29 -5.76
C SER A 40 23.36 -5.27 -5.14
N ALA A 41 23.43 -4.07 -5.71
CA ALA A 41 24.17 -2.97 -5.13
C ALA A 41 23.53 -2.64 -3.76
N ASN A 42 24.17 -3.11 -2.69
CA ASN A 42 23.81 -2.76 -1.32
C ASN A 42 24.01 -1.26 -1.13
N LEU A 43 22.93 -0.48 -1.19
CA LEU A 43 22.89 0.87 -0.64
C LEU A 43 23.10 0.79 0.87
N ARG A 44 24.37 0.91 1.30
CA ARG A 44 24.73 1.06 2.72
C ARG A 44 24.25 2.44 3.18
N ILE A 45 23.15 2.44 3.93
CA ILE A 45 22.71 3.61 4.70
C ILE A 45 23.68 3.76 5.88
N SER A 46 24.63 4.68 5.78
CA SER A 46 25.49 5.05 6.90
C SER A 46 24.75 6.03 7.81
N ASN A 47 24.26 5.55 8.94
CA ASN A 47 23.79 6.39 10.05
C ASN A 47 25.01 6.97 10.78
N SER A 48 25.46 8.18 10.41
CA SER A 48 26.46 8.90 11.20
C SER A 48 25.76 9.76 12.26
N TRP A 49 25.48 9.17 13.42
CA TRP A 49 25.23 9.91 14.65
C TRP A 49 26.28 9.52 15.68
N ASN A 50 27.19 10.45 15.98
CA ASN A 50 28.15 10.35 17.07
C ASN A 50 27.99 11.63 17.92
N PRO A 51 27.50 11.56 19.17
CA PRO A 51 27.42 12.74 20.03
C PRO A 51 28.63 12.75 20.98
N GLN A 52 29.72 13.38 20.56
CA GLN A 52 30.77 13.84 21.47
C GLN A 52 31.15 15.27 21.09
N GLY A 53 30.83 16.22 21.99
CA GLY A 53 31.10 17.64 21.76
C GLY A 53 30.46 18.56 22.81
N ASN A 54 31.12 18.64 23.96
CA ASN A 54 31.15 19.66 25.01
C ASN A 54 29.98 20.63 25.25
N HIS A 55 29.55 20.62 26.52
CA HIS A 55 28.76 21.63 27.21
C HIS A 55 29.37 23.04 27.05
N THR A 56 28.58 24.00 26.55
CA THR A 56 28.27 25.28 27.21
C THR A 56 27.39 26.16 26.31
N SER A 57 26.33 26.74 26.89
CA SER A 57 25.52 27.84 26.35
C SER A 57 24.73 27.62 25.04
N ARG A 58 23.58 26.94 25.13
CA ARG A 58 22.40 27.16 24.27
C ARG A 58 21.10 26.94 25.04
N GLN A 59 20.86 27.79 26.04
CA GLN A 59 19.51 27.99 26.57
C GLN A 59 18.84 29.11 25.77
N CYS A 60 18.17 28.75 24.68
CA CYS A 60 16.90 29.35 24.23
C CYS A 60 16.50 28.65 22.91
N LEU A 61 15.24 28.24 22.78
CA LEU A 61 14.62 27.58 21.61
C LEU A 61 14.81 26.06 21.45
N VAL A 62 14.80 25.30 22.54
CA VAL A 62 14.26 23.93 22.49
C VAL A 62 12.78 24.05 22.81
N SER A 63 11.94 24.14 21.78
CA SER A 63 10.51 23.89 21.95
C SER A 63 10.38 22.56 22.72
N LYS A 64 9.59 22.54 23.81
CA LYS A 64 9.27 21.30 24.53
C LYS A 64 8.69 20.33 23.51
N ALA A 65 9.50 19.41 22.99
CA ALA A 65 9.03 18.33 22.14
C ALA A 65 7.99 17.56 22.97
N SER A 66 6.72 17.71 22.62
CA SER A 66 5.64 16.98 23.26
C SER A 66 5.90 15.49 23.06
N LYS A 67 5.88 14.71 24.14
CA LYS A 67 6.13 13.28 24.08
C LYS A 67 5.06 12.61 23.23
N LEU A 68 5.44 11.63 22.40
CA LEU A 68 4.53 10.90 21.51
C LEU A 68 3.24 10.44 22.23
N ARG A 69 3.39 9.85 23.43
CA ARG A 69 2.30 9.48 24.33
C ARG A 69 1.27 10.57 24.55
N ASP A 70 1.68 11.81 24.73
CA ASP A 70 0.75 12.87 25.16
C ASP A 70 -0.10 13.40 23.99
N LYS A 71 0.31 13.12 22.75
CA LYS A 71 -0.36 13.55 21.51
C LYS A 71 -0.67 12.42 20.54
N TRP A 72 -0.67 11.17 20.99
CA TRP A 72 -0.80 10.02 20.09
C TRP A 72 -2.07 10.07 19.25
N MET A 73 -3.19 10.55 19.81
CA MET A 73 -4.45 10.70 19.08
C MET A 73 -4.36 11.72 17.94
N GLU A 74 -3.55 12.78 18.10
CA GLU A 74 -3.30 13.77 17.03
C GLU A 74 -2.51 13.13 15.89
N PHE A 75 -1.47 12.33 16.21
CA PHE A 75 -0.71 11.58 15.21
C PHE A 75 -1.52 10.45 14.54
N GLN A 76 -2.57 9.97 15.22
CA GLN A 76 -3.58 9.06 14.66
C GLN A 76 -4.73 9.80 13.94
N GLY A 77 -4.61 11.11 13.74
CA GLY A 77 -5.51 11.85 12.87
C GLY A 77 -6.84 12.24 13.49
N ILE A 78 -6.98 12.29 14.82
CA ILE A 78 -8.24 12.71 15.47
C ILE A 78 -8.70 14.10 14.96
N LYS A 79 -7.75 14.99 14.64
CA LYS A 79 -7.93 16.31 14.01
C LYS A 79 -7.52 16.33 12.54
N ASN A 80 -7.63 15.20 11.83
CA ASN A 80 -7.29 15.08 10.40
C ASN A 80 -5.88 15.57 10.05
N TRP A 81 -4.92 15.44 10.97
CA TRP A 81 -3.54 15.90 10.83
C TRP A 81 -3.37 17.39 10.50
N GLU A 82 -4.36 18.22 10.87
CA GLU A 82 -4.29 19.67 10.69
C GLU A 82 -3.03 20.25 11.36
N GLY A 83 -2.26 21.01 10.59
CA GLY A 83 -1.00 21.62 11.04
C GLY A 83 0.18 20.64 11.24
N LEU A 84 0.04 19.37 10.88
CA LEU A 84 1.11 18.35 11.04
C LEU A 84 1.74 17.88 9.72
N LEU A 85 1.12 18.16 8.57
CA LEU A 85 1.56 17.65 7.27
C LEU A 85 2.47 18.62 6.50
N ASP A 86 2.32 19.93 6.71
CA ASP A 86 3.10 20.96 6.01
C ASP A 86 3.33 22.20 6.89
N PRO A 87 4.52 22.38 7.50
CA PRO A 87 5.66 21.45 7.46
C PRO A 87 5.34 20.12 8.18
N LEU A 88 5.95 19.03 7.71
CA LEU A 88 5.74 17.70 8.27
C LEU A 88 6.39 17.57 9.66
N ASP A 89 5.56 17.40 10.69
CA ASP A 89 5.98 17.20 12.07
C ASP A 89 6.92 15.98 12.22
N ASP A 90 7.98 16.13 13.01
CA ASP A 90 9.00 15.09 13.15
C ASP A 90 8.49 13.82 13.86
N ASN A 91 7.55 13.92 14.81
CA ASN A 91 6.97 12.74 15.44
C ASN A 91 5.99 12.04 14.49
N LEU A 92 5.17 12.81 13.76
CA LEU A 92 4.29 12.25 12.74
C LEU A 92 5.10 11.53 11.65
N ARG A 93 6.19 12.14 11.17
CA ARG A 93 7.12 11.51 10.23
C ARG A 93 7.64 10.18 10.75
N ASN A 94 8.08 10.13 12.00
CA ASN A 94 8.59 8.89 12.60
C ASN A 94 7.50 7.81 12.69
N GLU A 95 6.26 8.18 13.01
CA GLU A 95 5.14 7.23 13.01
C GLU A 95 4.80 6.74 11.59
N ILE A 96 4.78 7.63 10.58
CA ILE A 96 4.58 7.24 9.17
C ILE A 96 5.66 6.24 8.75
N LEU A 97 6.94 6.54 9.00
CA LEU A 97 8.06 5.65 8.68
C LEU A 97 7.93 4.31 9.41
N ARG A 98 7.54 4.33 10.70
CA ARG A 98 7.30 3.12 11.50
C ARG A 98 6.22 2.23 10.88
N TYR A 99 5.09 2.80 10.46
CA TYR A 99 4.05 2.04 9.76
C TYR A 99 4.53 1.51 8.40
N GLY A 100 5.36 2.28 7.70
CA GLY A 100 6.08 1.83 6.50
C GLY A 100 6.94 0.58 6.71
N GLU A 101 7.69 0.52 7.81
CA GLU A 101 8.50 -0.65 8.16
C GLU A 101 7.65 -1.92 8.43
N PHE A 102 6.42 -1.78 8.96
CA PHE A 102 5.50 -2.93 9.08
C PHE A 102 5.09 -3.47 7.69
N VAL A 103 4.90 -2.59 6.72
CA VAL A 103 4.61 -2.99 5.33
C VAL A 103 5.84 -3.63 4.68
N GLU A 104 7.03 -3.05 4.86
CA GLU A 104 8.30 -3.62 4.39
C GLU A 104 8.55 -5.01 5.00
N ALA A 105 8.26 -5.19 6.29
CA ALA A 105 8.32 -6.50 6.94
C ALA A 105 7.36 -7.50 6.27
N ALA A 106 6.19 -7.07 5.79
CA ALA A 106 5.30 -7.94 5.03
C ALA A 106 5.92 -8.37 3.71
N TYR A 107 6.57 -7.45 2.97
CA TYR A 107 7.31 -7.81 1.76
C TYR A 107 8.43 -8.81 2.04
N ARG A 108 9.25 -8.59 3.07
CA ARG A 108 10.38 -9.49 3.42
C ARG A 108 9.93 -10.89 3.86
N CYS A 109 8.70 -11.04 4.35
CA CYS A 109 8.18 -12.33 4.78
C CYS A 109 7.56 -13.14 3.63
N PHE A 110 7.32 -12.55 2.46
CA PHE A 110 6.62 -13.21 1.37
C PHE A 110 7.60 -13.97 0.46
N ASP A 111 7.24 -15.20 0.10
CA ASP A 111 8.00 -15.99 -0.87
C ASP A 111 7.67 -15.57 -2.31
N PHE A 112 8.56 -14.77 -2.89
CA PHE A 112 8.48 -14.33 -4.29
C PHE A 112 9.04 -15.33 -5.29
N ASP A 113 9.72 -16.39 -4.85
CA ASP A 113 10.34 -17.35 -5.75
C ASP A 113 9.29 -18.30 -6.33
N THR A 114 8.97 -18.11 -7.61
CA THR A 114 8.00 -18.95 -8.35
C THR A 114 8.43 -20.42 -8.45
N ALA A 115 9.72 -20.73 -8.25
CA ALA A 115 10.23 -22.09 -8.25
C ALA A 115 10.15 -22.73 -6.85
N SER A 116 9.91 -21.94 -5.80
CA SER A 116 9.82 -22.43 -4.42
C SER A 116 8.53 -23.23 -4.20
N PRO A 117 8.58 -24.38 -3.49
CA PRO A 117 7.38 -25.06 -3.02
C PRO A 117 6.52 -24.20 -2.09
N GLY A 118 7.13 -23.21 -1.42
CA GLY A 118 6.49 -22.24 -0.54
C GLY A 118 6.00 -20.98 -1.25
N TYR A 119 6.04 -20.95 -2.59
CA TYR A 119 5.64 -19.77 -3.35
C TYR A 119 4.29 -19.21 -2.90
N ALA A 120 4.23 -17.88 -2.82
CA ALA A 120 3.06 -17.14 -2.41
C ALA A 120 2.60 -17.36 -0.95
N THR A 121 3.47 -17.93 -0.11
CA THR A 121 3.25 -18.10 1.33
C THR A 121 4.23 -17.25 2.16
N CYS A 122 4.12 -17.32 3.48
CA CYS A 122 5.03 -16.66 4.40
C CYS A 122 6.25 -17.56 4.66
N LEU A 123 7.45 -17.02 4.47
CA LEU A 123 8.74 -17.69 4.68
C LEU A 123 8.97 -18.09 6.14
N TYR A 124 8.39 -17.34 7.09
CA TYR A 124 8.72 -17.47 8.51
C TYR A 124 7.52 -17.92 9.36
N PRO A 125 7.76 -18.69 10.44
CA PRO A 125 6.73 -19.01 11.42
C PRO A 125 6.20 -17.75 12.12
N LYS A 126 4.90 -17.72 12.41
CA LYS A 126 4.20 -16.58 13.01
C LYS A 126 4.92 -15.97 14.23
N ASN A 127 5.38 -16.80 15.16
CA ASN A 127 5.94 -16.32 16.44
C ASN A 127 7.33 -15.69 16.29
N THR A 128 8.05 -16.00 15.21
CA THR A 128 9.42 -15.51 14.96
C THR A 128 9.50 -14.61 13.72
N MET A 129 8.36 -14.37 13.06
CA MET A 129 8.25 -13.71 11.76
C MET A 129 8.98 -12.35 11.74
N LEU A 130 8.66 -11.44 12.67
CA LEU A 130 9.26 -10.11 12.72
C LEU A 130 10.78 -10.15 12.99
N ASN A 131 11.23 -11.09 13.83
CA ASN A 131 12.65 -11.24 14.13
C ASN A 131 13.42 -11.79 12.92
N GLN A 132 12.87 -12.78 12.23
CA GLN A 132 13.54 -13.44 11.10
C GLN A 132 13.56 -12.58 9.83
N CYS A 133 12.58 -11.69 9.65
CA CYS A 133 12.59 -10.72 8.54
C CYS A 133 13.44 -9.45 8.83
N GLY A 134 14.15 -9.42 9.96
CA GLY A 134 15.02 -8.31 10.34
C GLY A 134 14.28 -7.09 10.89
N PHE A 135 13.02 -7.23 11.30
CA PHE A 135 12.24 -6.21 12.00
C PHE A 135 12.06 -6.58 13.48
N SER A 136 13.19 -6.82 14.15
CA SER A 136 13.24 -7.21 15.56
C SER A 136 13.08 -6.02 16.51
N SER A 137 12.88 -6.30 17.80
CA SER A 137 12.83 -5.30 18.87
C SER A 137 11.76 -4.22 18.70
N THR A 138 10.69 -4.52 17.97
CA THR A 138 9.55 -3.61 17.76
C THR A 138 8.63 -3.52 18.97
N GLY A 139 8.65 -4.54 19.84
CA GLY A 139 7.68 -4.71 20.92
C GLY A 139 6.34 -5.30 20.47
N TYR A 140 6.20 -5.64 19.17
CA TYR A 140 4.98 -6.23 18.61
C TYR A 140 5.07 -7.75 18.50
N LYS A 141 3.93 -8.40 18.72
CA LYS A 141 3.74 -9.84 18.52
C LYS A 141 2.71 -10.08 17.43
N VAL A 142 3.07 -10.90 16.44
CA VAL A 142 2.16 -11.32 15.38
C VAL A 142 1.13 -12.28 15.94
N THR A 143 -0.16 -11.97 15.77
CA THR A 143 -1.26 -12.78 16.28
C THR A 143 -1.92 -13.61 15.16
N LYS A 144 -1.95 -13.07 13.94
CA LYS A 144 -2.58 -13.73 12.78
C LYS A 144 -1.83 -13.48 11.46
N SER A 145 -1.74 -14.52 10.63
CA SER A 145 -1.30 -14.42 9.23
C SER A 145 -2.51 -14.27 8.32
N LEU A 146 -2.44 -13.37 7.35
CA LEU A 146 -3.54 -13.02 6.46
C LEU A 146 -3.31 -13.59 5.07
N HIS A 147 -4.35 -14.18 4.50
CA HIS A 147 -4.35 -14.70 3.15
C HIS A 147 -5.56 -14.15 2.40
N ALA A 148 -5.40 -13.89 1.12
CA ALA A 148 -6.47 -13.45 0.24
C ALA A 148 -6.59 -14.41 -0.95
N THR A 149 -7.83 -14.61 -1.40
CA THR A 149 -8.14 -15.34 -2.63
C THR A 149 -8.86 -14.41 -3.58
N CYS A 150 -8.50 -14.45 -4.86
CA CYS A 150 -9.30 -13.79 -5.89
C CYS A 150 -10.37 -14.78 -6.40
N GLY A 151 -11.65 -14.41 -6.26
CA GLY A 151 -12.78 -15.19 -6.76
C GLY A 151 -13.14 -14.93 -8.21
N VAL A 152 -12.35 -14.15 -8.95
CA VAL A 152 -12.66 -13.77 -10.34
C VAL A 152 -12.32 -14.92 -11.29
N GLN A 153 -13.35 -15.56 -11.85
CA GLN A 153 -13.19 -16.43 -13.02
C GLN A 153 -12.75 -15.57 -14.21
N LEU A 154 -11.48 -15.70 -14.61
CA LEU A 154 -10.97 -15.03 -15.79
C LEU A 154 -11.49 -15.73 -17.06
N PRO A 155 -11.81 -14.97 -18.13
CA PRO A 155 -12.20 -15.54 -19.42
C PRO A 155 -11.13 -16.50 -19.97
N GLN A 156 -11.58 -17.57 -20.61
CA GLN A 156 -10.77 -18.70 -21.09
C GLN A 156 -9.70 -18.36 -22.16
N TYR A 157 -9.66 -17.12 -22.66
CA TYR A 157 -8.59 -16.63 -23.55
C TYR A 157 -7.40 -16.02 -22.77
N CYS A 158 -7.60 -15.66 -21.50
CA CYS A 158 -6.54 -15.15 -20.62
C CYS A 158 -5.74 -16.29 -19.97
N THR A 159 -6.23 -17.54 -20.03
CA THR A 159 -5.60 -18.71 -19.41
C THR A 159 -4.22 -19.05 -19.96
N GLU A 160 -3.90 -18.64 -21.19
CA GLU A 160 -2.58 -18.86 -21.81
C GLU A 160 -1.52 -17.82 -21.40
N ARG A 161 -1.93 -16.69 -20.78
CA ARG A 161 -1.04 -15.62 -20.28
C ARG A 161 -1.17 -15.44 -18.77
N ILE A 162 -1.41 -16.53 -18.04
CA ILE A 162 -1.49 -16.47 -16.58
C ILE A 162 -0.06 -16.50 -15.99
N PRO A 163 0.35 -15.50 -15.19
CA PRO A 163 1.54 -15.63 -14.37
C PRO A 163 1.34 -16.73 -13.31
N ASN A 164 2.37 -17.52 -13.02
CA ASN A 164 2.30 -18.69 -12.15
C ASN A 164 1.68 -18.47 -10.75
N TRP A 165 1.61 -17.23 -10.20
CA TRP A 165 0.92 -16.94 -8.92
C TRP A 165 -0.59 -17.09 -8.96
N MET A 166 -1.23 -17.01 -10.12
CA MET A 166 -2.69 -17.11 -10.22
C MET A 166 -3.18 -18.57 -10.13
N SER A 167 -2.27 -19.54 -10.26
CA SER A 167 -2.50 -20.96 -9.98
C SER A 167 -2.73 -21.21 -8.48
N THR A 168 -2.21 -20.32 -7.63
CA THR A 168 -2.34 -20.38 -6.17
C THR A 168 -3.70 -19.84 -5.77
N ARG A 169 -4.60 -20.76 -5.36
CA ARG A 169 -5.97 -20.43 -4.94
C ARG A 169 -6.06 -19.52 -3.70
N SER A 170 -4.94 -19.22 -3.03
CA SER A 170 -4.86 -18.31 -1.88
C SER A 170 -3.41 -17.86 -1.71
N SER A 171 -3.17 -16.57 -1.52
CA SER A 171 -1.84 -15.98 -1.35
C SER A 171 -1.73 -15.26 -0.01
N TRP A 172 -0.59 -15.41 0.67
CA TRP A 172 -0.30 -14.65 1.87
C TRP A 172 -0.14 -13.16 1.53
N ILE A 173 -0.90 -12.29 2.21
CA ILE A 173 -1.00 -10.86 1.86
C ILE A 173 -0.59 -9.92 3.01
N GLY A 174 -0.39 -10.46 4.22
CA GLY A 174 -0.07 -9.64 5.37
C GLY A 174 -0.28 -10.34 6.70
N TYR A 175 -0.39 -9.55 7.76
CA TYR A 175 -0.52 -10.04 9.13
C TYR A 175 -1.19 -9.03 10.07
N VAL A 176 -1.63 -9.54 11.21
CA VAL A 176 -2.06 -8.74 12.37
C VAL A 176 -1.02 -8.89 13.47
N ALA A 177 -0.59 -7.76 14.05
CA ALA A 177 0.34 -7.72 15.17
C ALA A 177 -0.18 -6.78 16.27
N VAL A 178 0.12 -7.10 17.52
CA VAL A 178 -0.28 -6.31 18.69
C VAL A 178 0.96 -5.92 19.48
N CYS A 179 1.06 -4.65 19.85
CA CYS A 179 2.08 -4.18 20.76
C CYS A 179 1.92 -4.86 22.12
N ASN A 180 2.92 -5.63 22.55
CA ASN A 180 2.89 -6.37 23.81
C ASN A 180 4.01 -5.96 24.78
N ASP A 181 4.99 -5.18 24.31
CA ASP A 181 6.05 -4.64 25.15
C ASP A 181 5.55 -3.45 25.98
N THR A 182 5.79 -3.50 27.30
CA THR A 182 5.30 -2.48 28.24
C THR A 182 5.96 -1.13 28.03
N ASN A 183 7.24 -1.09 27.64
CA ASN A 183 7.95 0.17 27.41
C ASN A 183 7.44 0.83 26.14
N GLU A 184 7.20 0.05 25.09
CA GLU A 184 6.65 0.55 23.84
C GLU A 184 5.22 1.04 24.01
N ILE A 185 4.37 0.33 24.76
CA ILE A 185 3.02 0.80 25.13
C ILE A 185 3.10 2.14 25.88
N ALA A 186 4.03 2.27 26.84
CA ALA A 186 4.22 3.51 27.58
C ALA A 186 4.71 4.66 26.69
N ARG A 187 5.57 4.38 25.70
CA ARG A 187 6.06 5.34 24.70
C ARG A 187 4.95 5.82 23.77
N LEU A 188 4.12 4.88 23.29
CA LEU A 188 2.99 5.11 22.39
C LEU A 188 1.78 5.74 23.10
N GLY A 189 1.65 5.55 24.41
CA GLY A 189 0.50 5.99 25.21
C GLY A 189 -0.75 5.15 25.08
N ARG A 190 -0.65 4.02 24.40
CA ARG A 190 -1.73 3.09 24.13
C ARG A 190 -1.17 1.73 23.75
N ARG A 191 -2.02 0.72 23.78
CA ARG A 191 -1.77 -0.52 23.04
C ARG A 191 -2.18 -0.31 21.58
N ASP A 192 -1.23 -0.48 20.68
CA ASP A 192 -1.48 -0.33 19.24
C ASP A 192 -1.56 -1.70 18.58
N VAL A 193 -2.60 -1.89 17.76
CA VAL A 193 -2.83 -3.06 16.93
C VAL A 193 -2.51 -2.65 15.50
N VAL A 194 -1.60 -3.36 14.83
CA VAL A 194 -1.23 -3.09 13.45
C VAL A 194 -1.73 -4.22 12.56
N VAL A 195 -2.49 -3.86 11.54
CA VAL A 195 -2.84 -4.75 10.42
C VAL A 195 -2.02 -4.27 9.22
N ALA A 196 -1.06 -5.08 8.79
CA ALA A 196 -0.11 -4.71 7.74
C ALA A 196 -0.34 -5.54 6.48
N TYR A 197 -0.50 -4.87 5.35
CA TYR A 197 -0.70 -5.48 4.02
C TYR A 197 0.42 -5.14 3.06
N ARG A 198 0.98 -6.15 2.40
CA ARG A 198 1.86 -5.92 1.25
C ARG A 198 1.04 -5.62 -0.01
N GLY A 199 1.68 -4.98 -0.99
CA GLY A 199 1.20 -4.95 -2.37
C GLY A 199 1.63 -6.19 -3.15
N THR A 200 1.35 -6.21 -4.45
CA THR A 200 1.73 -7.30 -5.36
C THR A 200 3.16 -7.12 -5.88
N ALA A 201 3.76 -8.21 -6.37
CA ALA A 201 5.09 -8.19 -6.99
C ALA A 201 5.11 -7.34 -8.28
N THR A 202 4.01 -7.37 -9.05
CA THR A 202 3.79 -6.63 -10.29
C THR A 202 2.50 -5.82 -10.17
N SER A 203 2.56 -4.68 -9.46
CA SER A 203 1.38 -3.84 -9.16
C SER A 203 0.66 -3.34 -10.40
N MET A 204 1.39 -3.01 -11.48
CA MET A 204 0.82 -2.56 -12.76
C MET A 204 -0.14 -3.60 -13.36
N GLU A 205 0.27 -4.87 -13.40
CA GLU A 205 -0.52 -5.96 -13.99
C GLU A 205 -1.82 -6.19 -13.22
N TRP A 206 -1.79 -6.03 -11.89
CA TRP A 206 -3.01 -6.14 -11.08
C TRP A 206 -3.93 -4.96 -11.28
N VAL A 207 -3.44 -3.73 -11.33
CA VAL A 207 -4.28 -2.54 -11.55
C VAL A 207 -4.96 -2.58 -12.91
N GLU A 208 -4.29 -3.10 -13.93
CA GLU A 208 -4.90 -3.33 -15.25
C GLU A 208 -5.90 -4.49 -15.25
N ASN A 209 -5.61 -5.59 -14.53
CA ASN A 209 -6.50 -6.75 -14.40
C ASN A 209 -7.73 -6.48 -13.51
N LEU A 210 -7.60 -5.56 -12.55
CA LEU A 210 -8.67 -5.03 -11.71
C LEU A 210 -9.48 -4.02 -12.53
N ARG A 211 -10.30 -4.53 -13.45
CA ARG A 211 -11.24 -3.71 -14.22
C ARG A 211 -11.89 -2.65 -13.32
N ALA A 212 -11.98 -1.41 -13.80
CA ALA A 212 -12.41 -0.22 -13.05
C ALA A 212 -13.90 -0.23 -12.62
N THR A 213 -14.52 -1.41 -12.54
CA THR A 213 -15.93 -1.58 -12.19
C THR A 213 -16.13 -1.34 -10.70
N LEU A 214 -16.87 -0.29 -10.37
CA LEU A 214 -17.45 -0.10 -9.05
C LEU A 214 -18.58 -1.12 -8.84
N THR A 215 -18.65 -1.72 -7.66
CA THR A 215 -19.73 -2.60 -7.23
C THR A 215 -20.26 -2.14 -5.88
N CYS A 216 -21.56 -2.32 -5.64
CA CYS A 216 -22.15 -2.06 -4.33
C CYS A 216 -21.50 -2.94 -3.27
N LEU A 217 -21.31 -2.37 -2.08
CA LEU A 217 -20.93 -3.13 -0.91
C LEU A 217 -22.06 -4.10 -0.50
N PRO A 218 -21.72 -5.29 0.05
CA PRO A 218 -22.72 -6.16 0.66
C PRO A 218 -23.48 -5.43 1.77
N SER A 219 -24.75 -5.77 1.98
CA SER A 219 -25.61 -5.12 3.00
C SER A 219 -24.99 -5.13 4.40
N GLU A 220 -24.26 -6.18 4.76
CA GLU A 220 -23.53 -6.28 6.03
C GLU A 220 -22.45 -5.21 6.21
N MET A 221 -21.88 -4.68 5.12
CA MET A 221 -20.87 -3.62 5.13
C MET A 221 -21.46 -2.24 4.81
N ALA A 222 -22.74 -2.18 4.47
CA ALA A 222 -23.45 -0.96 4.08
C ALA A 222 -24.86 -0.89 4.71
N PRO A 223 -24.96 -0.86 6.06
CA PRO A 223 -26.25 -0.89 6.76
C PRO A 223 -27.13 0.34 6.51
N ASP A 224 -26.52 1.48 6.11
CA ASP A 224 -27.19 2.77 5.98
C ASP A 224 -27.46 3.19 4.52
N ASN A 225 -26.91 2.52 3.48
CA ASN A 225 -27.01 3.06 2.12
C ASN A 225 -26.71 2.04 0.98
N CYS A 226 -27.58 1.94 -0.02
CA CYS A 226 -27.41 1.05 -1.18
C CYS A 226 -26.41 1.59 -2.24
N GLU A 227 -25.92 2.82 -2.03
CA GLU A 227 -25.11 3.55 -3.02
C GLU A 227 -23.61 3.61 -2.71
N SER A 228 -23.15 3.04 -1.59
CA SER A 228 -21.72 2.91 -1.30
C SER A 228 -21.10 1.85 -2.20
N MET A 229 -20.20 2.28 -3.09
CA MET A 229 -19.56 1.39 -4.06
C MET A 229 -18.04 1.41 -3.93
N VAL A 230 -17.44 0.24 -4.12
CA VAL A 230 -15.99 0.02 -4.09
C VAL A 230 -15.55 -0.71 -5.34
N GLN A 231 -14.26 -0.66 -5.67
CA GLN A 231 -13.73 -1.40 -6.81
C GLN A 231 -13.91 -2.92 -6.59
N SER A 232 -14.47 -3.59 -7.60
CA SER A 232 -14.97 -4.96 -7.49
C SER A 232 -13.89 -6.00 -7.17
N GLY A 233 -12.67 -5.83 -7.66
CA GLY A 233 -11.60 -6.77 -7.41
C GLY A 233 -10.95 -6.62 -6.04
N PHE A 234 -10.86 -5.41 -5.47
CA PHE A 234 -10.48 -5.21 -4.07
C PHE A 234 -11.53 -5.85 -3.15
N LEU A 235 -12.81 -5.65 -3.44
CA LEU A 235 -13.88 -6.31 -2.69
C LEU A 235 -13.79 -7.83 -2.81
N SER A 236 -13.61 -8.35 -4.03
CA SER A 236 -13.44 -9.79 -4.25
C SER A 236 -12.27 -10.36 -3.45
N LEU A 237 -11.10 -9.72 -3.46
CA LEU A 237 -9.96 -10.16 -2.66
C LEU A 237 -10.25 -10.16 -1.15
N TYR A 238 -11.10 -9.24 -0.70
CA TYR A 238 -11.45 -9.09 0.71
C TYR A 238 -12.49 -10.12 1.17
N THR A 239 -13.50 -10.43 0.35
CA THR A 239 -14.67 -11.23 0.75
C THR A 239 -14.71 -12.63 0.16
N SER A 240 -13.89 -12.97 -0.85
CA SER A 240 -13.94 -14.29 -1.47
C SER A 240 -13.46 -15.38 -0.50
N THR A 241 -14.24 -16.46 -0.42
CA THR A 241 -13.87 -17.69 0.30
C THR A 241 -13.34 -18.74 -0.67
N THR A 242 -12.58 -19.70 -0.17
CA THR A 242 -12.33 -20.96 -0.89
C THR A 242 -12.93 -22.06 -0.04
N GLY A 243 -13.46 -23.14 -0.64
CA GLY A 243 -14.30 -24.12 0.07
C GLY A 243 -13.87 -24.55 1.48
N THR A 244 -12.57 -24.56 1.80
CA THR A 244 -12.03 -24.90 3.13
C THR A 244 -11.35 -23.75 3.89
N ARG A 245 -11.24 -22.53 3.33
CA ARG A 245 -10.61 -21.38 3.99
C ARG A 245 -11.56 -20.18 4.09
N PRO A 246 -11.63 -19.55 5.28
CA PRO A 246 -12.38 -18.31 5.45
C PRO A 246 -11.78 -17.19 4.58
N SER A 247 -12.62 -16.24 4.23
CA SER A 247 -12.23 -15.01 3.53
C SER A 247 -11.30 -14.15 4.40
N LEU A 248 -10.63 -13.19 3.76
CA LEU A 248 -9.81 -12.21 4.49
C LEU A 248 -10.65 -11.42 5.51
N GLN A 249 -11.88 -11.04 5.12
CA GLN A 249 -12.84 -10.38 5.98
C GLN A 249 -13.14 -11.17 7.25
N GLU A 250 -13.49 -12.46 7.11
CA GLU A 250 -13.81 -13.31 8.26
C GLU A 250 -12.62 -13.49 9.20
N ILE A 251 -11.41 -13.65 8.63
CA ILE A 251 -10.16 -13.75 9.40
C ILE A 251 -9.92 -12.47 10.21
N ILE A 252 -10.14 -11.29 9.60
CA ILE A 252 -9.96 -10.00 10.26
C ILE A 252 -11.01 -9.81 11.36
N ARG A 253 -12.29 -10.03 11.06
CA ARG A 253 -13.38 -9.89 12.04
C ARG A 253 -13.15 -10.79 13.26
N ASP A 254 -12.78 -12.06 13.05
CA ASP A 254 -12.46 -13.00 14.14
C ASP A 254 -11.27 -12.52 14.99
N GLU A 255 -10.19 -12.10 14.35
CA GLU A 255 -8.98 -11.68 15.06
C GLU A 255 -9.17 -10.36 15.83
N ILE A 256 -9.80 -9.37 15.20
CA ILE A 256 -10.09 -8.08 15.84
C ILE A 256 -11.06 -8.28 17.02
N SER A 257 -12.10 -9.11 16.86
CA SER A 257 -13.00 -9.46 17.96
C SER A 257 -12.25 -10.02 19.17
N LYS A 258 -11.34 -10.98 18.95
CA LYS A 258 -10.48 -11.56 20.00
C LYS A 258 -9.59 -10.53 20.69
N ILE A 259 -9.00 -9.62 19.92
CA ILE A 259 -8.14 -8.56 20.45
C ILE A 259 -8.95 -7.56 21.28
N LEU A 260 -10.10 -7.13 20.79
CA LEU A 260 -11.01 -6.23 21.51
C LEU A 260 -11.48 -6.83 22.83
N SER A 261 -11.87 -8.12 22.84
CA SER A 261 -12.25 -8.81 24.08
C SER A 261 -11.08 -8.95 25.05
N LYS A 262 -9.86 -9.20 24.54
CA LYS A 262 -8.68 -9.43 25.38
C LYS A 262 -8.17 -8.17 26.07
N TYR A 263 -8.27 -7.01 25.42
CA TYR A 263 -7.71 -5.74 25.91
C TYR A 263 -8.79 -4.67 26.11
N ALA A 264 -10.01 -5.06 26.49
CA ALA A 264 -11.15 -4.16 26.62
C ALA A 264 -10.93 -3.02 27.65
N ASP A 265 -10.11 -3.27 28.67
CA ASP A 265 -9.86 -2.33 29.77
C ASP A 265 -8.65 -1.40 29.55
N GLU A 266 -8.02 -1.46 28.37
CA GLU A 266 -6.83 -0.67 28.05
C GLU A 266 -7.09 0.34 26.92
N PRO A 267 -6.42 1.52 26.92
CA PRO A 267 -6.42 2.40 25.76
C PRO A 267 -5.87 1.67 24.54
N LEU A 268 -6.73 1.44 23.54
CA LEU A 268 -6.42 0.67 22.34
C LEU A 268 -6.52 1.56 21.10
N SER A 269 -5.68 1.33 20.09
CA SER A 269 -5.85 1.85 18.72
C SER A 269 -5.68 0.72 17.71
N ILE A 270 -6.37 0.82 16.58
CA ILE A 270 -6.16 -0.07 15.43
C ILE A 270 -5.60 0.75 14.28
N THR A 271 -4.37 0.47 13.89
CA THR A 271 -3.75 1.05 12.71
C THR A 271 -3.71 0.01 11.58
N VAL A 272 -4.26 0.36 10.43
CA VAL A 272 -4.20 -0.46 9.22
C VAL A 272 -3.24 0.21 8.24
N THR A 273 -2.23 -0.52 7.77
CA THR A 273 -1.23 0.03 6.87
C THR A 273 -1.03 -0.89 5.68
N GLY A 274 -0.68 -0.29 4.54
CA GLY A 274 -0.40 -1.05 3.35
C GLY A 274 0.12 -0.21 2.21
N HIS A 275 0.73 -0.90 1.26
CA HIS A 275 1.30 -0.31 0.06
C HIS A 275 0.61 -0.85 -1.19
N SER A 276 0.39 0.00 -2.21
CA SER A 276 -0.17 -0.41 -3.50
C SER A 276 -1.54 -1.11 -3.32
N LEU A 277 -1.72 -2.35 -3.82
CA LEU A 277 -2.92 -3.16 -3.52
C LEU A 277 -3.23 -3.24 -2.01
N GLY A 278 -2.21 -3.36 -1.16
CA GLY A 278 -2.37 -3.42 0.28
C GLY A 278 -2.95 -2.13 0.88
N ALA A 279 -2.74 -0.97 0.25
CA ALA A 279 -3.37 0.29 0.67
C ALA A 279 -4.89 0.31 0.43
N ALA A 280 -5.34 -0.29 -0.67
CA ALA A 280 -6.75 -0.44 -0.96
C ALA A 280 -7.42 -1.39 0.03
N LEU A 281 -6.80 -2.54 0.29
CA LEU A 281 -7.25 -3.48 1.32
C LEU A 281 -7.26 -2.83 2.70
N ALA A 282 -6.26 -2.03 3.04
CA ALA A 282 -6.21 -1.33 4.31
C ALA A 282 -7.43 -0.41 4.53
N THR A 283 -7.84 0.31 3.48
CA THR A 283 -9.02 1.18 3.51
C THR A 283 -10.31 0.37 3.68
N LEU A 284 -10.46 -0.74 2.95
CA LEU A 284 -11.62 -1.64 3.09
C LEU A 284 -11.68 -2.29 4.48
N THR A 285 -10.54 -2.70 5.02
CA THR A 285 -10.44 -3.28 6.37
C THR A 285 -10.84 -2.29 7.45
N ALA A 286 -10.39 -1.03 7.35
CA ALA A 286 -10.77 -0.01 8.31
C ALA A 286 -12.28 0.31 8.26
N HIS A 287 -12.85 0.37 7.06
CA HIS A 287 -14.30 0.47 6.86
C HIS A 287 -15.02 -0.68 7.55
N ASP A 288 -14.64 -1.92 7.25
CA ASP A 288 -15.26 -3.13 7.79
C ASP A 288 -15.21 -3.19 9.31
N ILE A 289 -14.07 -2.85 9.91
CA ILE A 289 -13.91 -2.82 11.37
C ILE A 289 -14.87 -1.80 11.99
N THR A 290 -14.90 -0.56 11.48
CA THR A 290 -15.75 0.48 12.06
C THR A 290 -17.24 0.26 11.81
N THR A 291 -17.63 -0.42 10.73
CA THR A 291 -19.03 -0.83 10.52
C THR A 291 -19.44 -2.03 11.38
N THR A 292 -18.53 -2.97 11.60
CA THR A 292 -18.84 -4.22 12.32
C THR A 292 -18.84 -4.02 13.84
N PHE A 293 -17.91 -3.23 14.36
CA PHE A 293 -17.72 -3.03 15.80
C PHE A 293 -18.16 -1.62 16.21
N LYS A 294 -19.40 -1.47 16.71
CA LYS A 294 -20.00 -0.17 17.09
C LYS A 294 -19.18 0.67 18.08
N HIS A 295 -18.38 0.02 18.91
CA HIS A 295 -17.49 0.65 19.89
C HIS A 295 -16.02 0.37 19.56
N ALA A 296 -15.69 0.28 18.27
CA ALA A 296 -14.30 0.17 17.85
C ALA A 296 -13.47 1.31 18.45
N PRO A 297 -12.22 1.04 18.86
CA PRO A 297 -11.27 2.10 19.19
C PRO A 297 -10.99 2.97 17.94
N LEU A 298 -10.17 4.01 18.09
CA LEU A 298 -9.72 4.81 16.96
C LEU A 298 -9.07 3.91 15.90
N VAL A 299 -9.67 3.90 14.70
CA VAL A 299 -9.18 3.17 13.52
C VAL A 299 -8.53 4.15 12.55
N THR A 300 -7.25 3.94 12.28
CA THR A 300 -6.44 4.80 11.41
C THR A 300 -5.86 4.01 10.27
N VAL A 301 -5.95 4.51 9.05
CA VAL A 301 -5.25 4.01 7.87
C VAL A 301 -4.06 4.89 7.58
N VAL A 302 -2.87 4.29 7.48
CA VAL A 302 -1.66 4.95 6.95
C VAL A 302 -1.19 4.17 5.74
N SER A 303 -1.42 4.70 4.55
CA SER A 303 -1.20 3.96 3.31
C SER A 303 -0.20 4.63 2.38
N PHE A 304 0.49 3.82 1.57
CA PHE A 304 1.55 4.26 0.67
C PHE A 304 1.19 3.89 -0.77
N GLY A 305 1.24 4.84 -1.70
CA GLY A 305 1.03 4.56 -3.12
C GLY A 305 -0.29 3.85 -3.44
N GLY A 306 -1.34 4.11 -2.66
CA GLY A 306 -2.61 3.42 -2.81
C GLY A 306 -3.46 3.95 -3.97
N PRO A 307 -4.13 3.05 -4.73
CA PRO A 307 -5.12 3.45 -5.72
C PRO A 307 -6.41 3.94 -5.06
N ARG A 308 -7.31 4.52 -5.85
CA ARG A 308 -8.66 4.90 -5.40
C ARG A 308 -9.51 3.66 -5.13
N VAL A 309 -10.27 3.68 -4.04
CA VAL A 309 -10.93 2.48 -3.53
C VAL A 309 -12.42 2.44 -3.83
N GLY A 310 -13.11 3.58 -3.76
CA GLY A 310 -14.56 3.64 -3.92
C GLY A 310 -15.07 5.03 -4.29
N ASN A 311 -16.40 5.13 -4.35
CA ASN A 311 -17.09 6.37 -4.70
C ASN A 311 -17.24 7.33 -3.52
N ARG A 312 -17.88 8.49 -3.77
CA ARG A 312 -18.13 9.51 -2.76
C ARG A 312 -18.96 9.01 -1.57
N ASN A 313 -19.94 8.15 -1.82
CA ASN A 313 -20.76 7.59 -0.73
C ASN A 313 -19.95 6.69 0.19
N PHE A 314 -19.06 5.87 -0.36
CA PHE A 314 -18.11 5.09 0.42
C PHE A 314 -17.20 5.98 1.28
N ARG A 315 -16.68 7.08 0.71
CA ARG A 315 -15.92 8.09 1.46
C ARG A 315 -16.73 8.67 2.63
N CYS A 316 -17.94 9.15 2.35
CA CYS A 316 -18.82 9.76 3.36
C CYS A 316 -19.11 8.78 4.50
N GLN A 317 -19.31 7.49 4.19
CA GLN A 317 -19.58 6.47 5.19
C GLN A 317 -18.36 6.21 6.08
N LEU A 318 -17.17 6.12 5.49
CA LEU A 318 -15.89 6.00 6.22
C LEU A 318 -15.68 7.17 7.19
N GLU A 319 -15.88 8.40 6.72
CA GLU A 319 -15.72 9.62 7.52
C GLU A 319 -16.77 9.70 8.64
N LYS A 320 -18.03 9.36 8.35
CA LYS A 320 -19.14 9.31 9.33
C LYS A 320 -18.85 8.32 10.46
N ASN A 321 -18.23 7.18 10.13
CA ASN A 321 -17.87 6.14 11.11
C ASN A 321 -16.60 6.48 11.91
N GLY A 322 -16.00 7.66 11.70
CA GLY A 322 -14.84 8.12 12.45
C GLY A 322 -13.51 7.51 12.01
N THR A 323 -13.47 6.79 10.88
CA THR A 323 -12.21 6.25 10.33
C THR A 323 -11.32 7.40 9.88
N LYS A 324 -10.04 7.37 10.28
CA LYS A 324 -9.04 8.34 9.82
C LYS A 324 -8.17 7.72 8.74
N VAL A 325 -8.00 8.40 7.63
CA VAL A 325 -7.19 7.89 6.50
C VAL A 325 -6.14 8.93 6.13
N LEU A 326 -4.87 8.54 6.21
CA LEU A 326 -3.72 9.30 5.74
C LEU A 326 -3.09 8.54 4.56
N ARG A 327 -3.09 9.17 3.39
CA ARG A 327 -2.50 8.64 2.16
C ARG A 327 -1.17 9.35 1.88
N ILE A 328 -0.10 8.58 1.83
CA ILE A 328 1.19 9.04 1.37
C ILE A 328 1.23 8.84 -0.15
N VAL A 329 1.30 9.95 -0.88
CA VAL A 329 1.14 10.00 -2.34
C VAL A 329 2.40 10.56 -2.96
N ASN A 330 2.93 9.88 -3.97
CA ASN A 330 3.97 10.41 -4.84
C ASN A 330 3.32 10.94 -6.12
N SER A 331 3.47 12.24 -6.40
CA SER A 331 2.88 12.87 -7.59
C SER A 331 3.36 12.28 -8.91
N ASP A 332 4.53 11.63 -8.89
CA ASP A 332 5.13 10.93 -10.02
C ASP A 332 4.68 9.47 -10.17
N ASP A 333 3.93 8.94 -9.20
CA ASP A 333 3.41 7.58 -9.22
C ASP A 333 2.00 7.54 -9.86
N PRO A 334 1.83 6.88 -11.02
CA PRO A 334 0.54 6.80 -11.70
C PRO A 334 -0.50 5.97 -10.95
N ILE A 335 -0.09 5.04 -10.08
CA ILE A 335 -1.01 4.14 -9.35
C ILE A 335 -1.92 4.92 -8.40
N THR A 336 -1.44 6.04 -7.87
CA THR A 336 -2.24 6.92 -7.00
C THR A 336 -3.36 7.66 -7.74
N LYS A 337 -3.31 7.69 -9.07
CA LYS A 337 -4.25 8.42 -9.94
C LYS A 337 -5.31 7.53 -10.57
N VAL A 338 -5.32 6.23 -10.24
CA VAL A 338 -6.23 5.23 -10.79
C VAL A 338 -7.02 4.54 -9.68
N PRO A 339 -8.19 3.97 -9.98
CA PRO A 339 -8.97 4.09 -11.21
C PRO A 339 -9.72 5.43 -11.37
N GLY A 340 -10.02 5.82 -12.62
CA GLY A 340 -11.00 6.86 -12.97
C GLY A 340 -10.52 8.33 -12.99
N PHE A 341 -11.48 9.25 -13.16
CA PHE A 341 -11.32 10.71 -13.03
C PHE A 341 -11.70 11.18 -11.62
N VAL A 342 -11.34 12.41 -11.21
CA VAL A 342 -11.62 12.97 -9.85
C VAL A 342 -12.58 14.14 -9.96
N PHE A 343 -13.50 14.28 -9.00
CA PHE A 343 -14.15 15.55 -8.68
C PHE A 343 -13.40 16.22 -7.52
N GLU A 344 -12.76 17.36 -7.76
CA GLU A 344 -12.24 18.22 -6.69
C GLU A 344 -13.38 19.09 -6.14
N ASP A 345 -13.76 18.89 -4.87
CA ASP A 345 -14.65 19.79 -4.13
C ASP A 345 -13.86 21.03 -3.65
N ASN A 346 -13.35 21.86 -4.58
CA ASN A 346 -12.76 23.16 -4.23
C ASN A 346 -13.85 24.22 -4.12
N LYS A 347 -14.21 24.57 -2.88
CA LYS A 347 -15.17 25.63 -2.52
C LYS A 347 -14.72 27.07 -2.83
N GLU A 348 -13.64 27.28 -3.57
CA GLU A 348 -13.10 28.63 -3.85
C GLU A 348 -13.09 29.05 -5.33
N PHE A 349 -13.60 28.21 -6.25
CA PHE A 349 -13.73 28.55 -7.68
C PHE A 349 -15.15 28.36 -8.23
N ALA A 350 -16.16 28.70 -7.43
CA ALA A 350 -17.54 28.84 -7.92
C ALA A 350 -17.71 30.13 -8.74
N ARG A 351 -16.95 30.28 -9.82
CA ARG A 351 -17.14 31.29 -10.88
C ARG A 351 -16.30 30.95 -12.11
N ASN A 352 -16.66 29.85 -12.76
CA ASN A 352 -16.64 29.59 -14.21
C ASN A 352 -16.57 28.09 -14.43
N GLY A 353 -17.72 27.52 -14.78
CA GLY A 353 -17.88 26.08 -14.99
C GLY A 353 -17.29 25.61 -16.31
N ASP A 354 -15.97 25.39 -16.34
CA ASP A 354 -15.32 24.66 -17.43
C ASP A 354 -14.31 23.66 -16.85
N VAL A 355 -14.77 22.42 -16.65
CA VAL A 355 -13.90 21.26 -16.40
C VAL A 355 -13.20 20.91 -17.72
N LYS A 356 -11.89 21.13 -17.81
CA LYS A 356 -11.09 20.65 -18.96
C LYS A 356 -10.83 19.16 -18.83
N ILE A 357 -11.64 18.36 -19.51
CA ILE A 357 -11.43 16.91 -19.70
C ILE A 357 -10.40 16.72 -20.83
N ALA A 358 -9.21 16.25 -20.49
CA ALA A 358 -8.23 15.77 -21.48
C ALA A 358 -8.64 14.35 -21.94
N GLY A 359 -9.35 14.29 -23.07
CA GLY A 359 -9.85 13.06 -23.68
C GLY A 359 -11.34 13.20 -24.00
N GLY A 360 -11.66 13.51 -25.24
CA GLY A 360 -13.02 13.79 -25.69
C GLY A 360 -13.99 12.64 -25.42
N LEU A 361 -14.78 12.78 -24.35
CA LEU A 361 -16.01 12.04 -24.15
C LEU A 361 -17.17 12.85 -24.72
N SER A 362 -18.19 12.18 -25.24
CA SER A 362 -19.40 12.83 -25.71
C SER A 362 -20.16 13.50 -24.54
N LYS A 363 -20.76 14.67 -24.78
CA LYS A 363 -21.52 15.45 -23.78
C LYS A 363 -22.60 14.66 -23.04
N TRP A 364 -23.16 13.62 -23.67
CA TRP A 364 -24.19 12.77 -23.05
C TRP A 364 -23.63 11.78 -22.02
N LEU A 365 -22.41 11.26 -22.25
CA LEU A 365 -21.70 10.40 -21.31
C LEU A 365 -21.24 11.22 -20.10
N GLN A 366 -20.75 12.43 -20.34
CA GLN A 366 -20.38 13.37 -19.29
C GLN A 366 -21.58 13.68 -18.37
N LYS A 367 -22.74 14.02 -18.95
CA LYS A 367 -23.97 14.29 -18.20
C LYS A 367 -24.44 13.09 -17.37
N ARG A 368 -24.34 11.86 -17.90
CA ARG A 368 -24.68 10.65 -17.12
C ARG A 368 -23.67 10.33 -16.02
N VAL A 369 -22.38 10.57 -16.24
CA VAL A 369 -21.32 10.39 -15.23
C VAL A 369 -21.37 11.47 -14.15
N GLU A 370 -21.88 12.66 -14.46
CA GLU A 370 -22.16 13.72 -13.49
C GLU A 370 -23.45 13.45 -12.70
N GLU A 371 -24.49 12.91 -13.36
CA GLU A 371 -25.78 12.58 -12.74
C GLU A 371 -25.76 11.27 -11.91
N THR A 372 -24.85 10.34 -12.23
CA THR A 372 -24.68 9.09 -11.48
C THR A 372 -23.34 9.17 -10.74
N GLN A 373 -23.34 9.03 -9.41
CA GLN A 373 -22.13 9.10 -8.56
C GLN A 373 -21.15 7.90 -8.75
N TRP A 374 -20.92 7.51 -9.99
CA TRP A 374 -20.11 6.38 -10.46
C TRP A 374 -18.64 6.77 -10.66
N VAL A 375 -18.20 7.84 -10.01
CA VAL A 375 -16.82 8.34 -10.07
C VAL A 375 -16.12 8.05 -8.76
N TYR A 376 -14.86 7.65 -8.85
CA TYR A 376 -14.02 7.40 -7.69
C TYR A 376 -13.75 8.69 -6.94
N ALA A 377 -13.75 8.61 -5.61
CA ALA A 377 -13.41 9.73 -4.74
C ALA A 377 -12.01 9.54 -4.14
N GLU A 378 -11.31 10.65 -3.92
CA GLU A 378 -10.15 10.66 -3.03
C GLU A 378 -10.66 10.51 -1.58
N ILE A 379 -10.14 9.53 -0.85
CA ILE A 379 -10.54 9.23 0.53
C ILE A 379 -9.42 9.65 1.48
N GLY A 380 -9.76 10.38 2.54
CA GLY A 380 -8.80 10.78 3.57
C GLY A 380 -7.98 12.04 3.25
N ASN A 381 -6.98 12.29 4.09
CA ASN A 381 -6.01 13.37 3.93
C ASN A 381 -4.78 12.86 3.19
N GLU A 382 -4.14 13.73 2.41
CA GLU A 382 -2.96 13.37 1.62
C GLU A 382 -1.71 14.07 2.12
N LEU A 383 -0.64 13.31 2.33
CA LEU A 383 0.72 13.83 2.31
C LEU A 383 1.25 13.64 0.90
N ARG A 384 1.19 14.70 0.08
CA ARG A 384 1.70 14.68 -1.30
C ARG A 384 3.20 14.97 -1.29
N LEU A 385 3.95 14.07 -1.91
CA LEU A 385 5.40 14.09 -2.09
C LEU A 385 5.73 14.06 -3.59
N SER A 386 6.95 14.43 -3.96
CA SER A 386 7.41 14.45 -5.34
C SER A 386 8.79 13.81 -5.42
N SER A 387 8.95 12.83 -6.32
CA SER A 387 10.26 12.19 -6.54
C SER A 387 11.24 13.12 -7.21
N ARG A 388 10.74 14.05 -8.03
CA ARG A 388 11.53 15.10 -8.69
C ARG A 388 12.23 16.02 -7.70
N ASP A 389 11.71 16.12 -6.48
CA ASP A 389 12.29 16.98 -5.45
C ASP A 389 13.51 16.33 -4.79
N CYS A 390 13.83 15.07 -5.11
CA CYS A 390 14.95 14.33 -4.54
C CYS A 390 16.04 14.04 -5.58
N PRO A 391 17.20 14.73 -5.55
CA PRO A 391 18.30 14.55 -6.51
C PRO A 391 18.92 13.14 -6.49
N GLN A 392 18.66 12.36 -5.45
CA GLN A 392 19.23 11.02 -5.23
C GLN A 392 18.40 9.90 -5.88
N ILE A 393 17.14 10.18 -6.22
CA ILE A 393 16.27 9.28 -6.97
C ILE A 393 16.52 9.59 -8.45
N ASN A 394 17.68 9.15 -8.95
CA ASN A 394 18.15 9.43 -10.30
C ASN A 394 17.84 8.24 -11.20
N ASP A 395 16.65 8.25 -11.81
CA ASP A 395 16.33 7.70 -13.14
C ASP A 395 14.81 7.63 -13.23
N GLY A 396 14.23 8.22 -14.28
CA GLY A 396 12.78 8.36 -14.52
C GLY A 396 12.03 7.05 -14.78
N ASN A 397 12.39 5.96 -14.10
CA ASN A 397 11.73 4.67 -14.21
C ASN A 397 10.44 4.68 -13.39
N MET A 398 9.31 4.42 -14.04
CA MET A 398 7.99 4.45 -13.42
C MET A 398 7.84 3.40 -12.29
N ALA A 399 8.57 2.28 -12.39
CA ALA A 399 8.61 1.23 -11.35
C ALA A 399 9.33 1.68 -10.07
N THR A 400 10.34 2.56 -10.17
CA THR A 400 11.05 3.08 -8.98
C THR A 400 10.22 4.10 -8.22
N CYS A 401 9.35 4.87 -8.90
CA CYS A 401 8.47 5.85 -8.24
C CYS A 401 7.38 5.19 -7.37
N HIS A 402 6.99 3.96 -7.70
CA HIS A 402 5.98 3.19 -6.98
C HIS A 402 6.59 2.23 -5.94
N ASP A 403 7.91 2.15 -5.80
CA ASP A 403 8.51 1.27 -4.78
C ASP A 403 8.28 1.82 -3.36
N LEU A 404 7.97 0.96 -2.41
CA LEU A 404 7.73 1.38 -1.02
C LEU A 404 8.95 2.10 -0.44
N LYS A 405 10.17 1.65 -0.76
CA LYS A 405 11.39 2.29 -0.26
C LYS A 405 11.54 3.72 -0.76
N THR A 406 11.08 3.99 -1.99
CA THR A 406 11.01 5.35 -2.52
C THR A 406 10.07 6.21 -1.68
N TYR A 407 8.88 5.72 -1.35
CA TYR A 407 7.95 6.41 -0.46
C TYR A 407 8.56 6.70 0.92
N LEU A 408 9.21 5.72 1.55
CA LEU A 408 9.86 5.90 2.86
C LEU A 408 11.02 6.91 2.78
N HIS A 409 11.80 6.88 1.71
CA HIS A 409 12.87 7.84 1.48
C HIS A 409 12.33 9.27 1.31
N LEU A 410 11.25 9.43 0.53
CA LEU A 410 10.60 10.73 0.35
C LEU A 410 10.05 11.27 1.67
N VAL A 411 9.33 10.45 2.44
CA VAL A 411 8.82 10.83 3.77
C VAL A 411 9.96 11.21 4.70
N ASN A 412 11.09 10.49 4.70
CA ASN A 412 12.21 10.81 5.60
C ASN A 412 12.87 12.16 5.28
N ASN A 413 12.88 12.56 4.00
CA ASN A 413 13.58 13.75 3.53
C ASN A 413 12.68 14.98 3.35
N PHE A 414 11.36 14.81 3.29
CA PHE A 414 10.38 15.90 3.13
C PHE A 414 10.42 16.89 4.29
N VAL A 415 10.35 18.22 4.09
CA VAL A 415 10.18 19.15 5.22
C VAL A 415 8.88 19.93 5.08
N SER A 416 8.70 20.63 3.98
CA SER A 416 7.47 21.35 3.63
C SER A 416 7.31 21.41 2.12
N SER A 417 6.11 21.74 1.64
CA SER A 417 5.88 21.98 0.20
C SER A 417 6.78 23.09 -0.36
N ASN A 418 7.06 24.11 0.46
CA ASN A 418 7.92 25.25 0.11
C ASN A 418 9.43 24.96 0.27
N CYS A 419 9.80 23.91 1.01
CA CYS A 419 11.19 23.49 1.19
C CYS A 419 11.23 21.96 1.29
N PRO A 420 11.20 21.24 0.16
CA PRO A 420 10.94 19.80 0.17
C PRO A 420 12.10 18.96 0.71
N LEU A 421 13.29 19.53 0.88
CA LEU A 421 14.48 18.76 1.27
C LEU A 421 15.06 19.16 2.61
N ARG A 422 15.20 18.20 3.52
CA ARG A 422 15.85 18.36 4.83
C ARG A 422 17.31 18.80 4.73
N ALA A 423 18.05 18.33 3.72
CA ALA A 423 19.42 18.76 3.47
C ALA A 423 19.48 20.24 3.07
N THR A 424 18.52 20.71 2.27
CA THR A 424 18.39 22.13 1.89
C THR A 424 17.99 22.97 3.08
N ALA A 425 17.00 22.55 3.88
CA ALA A 425 16.61 23.23 5.11
C ALA A 425 17.78 23.37 6.10
N LYS A 426 18.57 22.31 6.31
CA LYS A 426 19.78 22.37 7.14
C LYS A 426 20.82 23.36 6.60
N LYS A 427 21.04 23.40 5.28
CA LYS A 427 21.95 24.37 4.65
C LYS A 427 21.47 25.82 4.81
N VAL A 428 20.16 26.07 4.72
CA VAL A 428 19.57 27.41 4.90
C VAL A 428 19.64 27.84 6.36
N LEU A 429 19.28 26.97 7.31
CA LEU A 429 19.39 27.24 8.75
C LEU A 429 20.83 27.47 9.20
N ASN A 430 21.80 26.80 8.56
CA ASN A 430 23.23 27.04 8.80
C ASN A 430 23.77 28.27 8.05
N ARG A 431 22.97 28.93 7.21
CA ARG A 431 23.33 30.12 6.42
C ARG A 431 22.40 31.31 6.77
N SER A 432 22.42 31.81 7.99
CA SER A 432 22.14 33.24 8.30
C SER A 432 22.26 33.58 9.80
N PRO A 433 22.72 34.78 10.20
CA PRO A 433 23.62 35.72 9.51
C PRO A 433 24.88 36.04 10.36
N SER A 434 26.07 35.80 9.83
CA SER A 434 27.28 36.51 10.27
C SER A 434 27.29 37.89 9.61
N THR A 435 26.79 38.88 10.35
CA THR A 435 27.24 40.29 10.40
C THR A 435 27.66 40.92 9.07
N ALA A 436 26.72 41.62 8.42
CA ALA A 436 27.03 42.79 7.63
C ALA A 436 27.06 44.02 8.56
N PHE A 437 28.24 44.30 9.10
CA PHE A 437 28.65 45.61 9.61
C PHE A 437 30.17 45.67 9.48
N VAL A 438 30.65 46.25 8.38
CA VAL A 438 31.74 47.25 8.33
C VAL A 438 31.46 48.12 7.11
#